data_AF-W7A0U0-F1
#
_entry.id   AF-W7A0U0-F1
#
_cell.length_a   1.000
_cell.length_b   1.000
_cell.length_c   1.000
_cell.angle_alpha   90.00
_cell.angle_beta   90.00
_cell.angle_gamma   90.00
#
_symmetry.space_group_name_H-M   'P 1'
#
loop_
_entity.id
_entity.type
_entity.pdbx_description
1 polymer ?
#
loop_
_entity_poly.entity_id
_entity_poly.type
_entity_poly.pdbx_seq_one_letter_code
_entity_poly.pdbx_strand_id
1 'polypeptide(L)'
;MKIRKIAFTGSTLTGHAILKALAESSLKKVSLSLGGKSPTIIFGDANLEETATWAAIGITAGEGDICTAGSQIHVQDTVYGRSLEAFSNRYKSLAPSDTMALGTNKGSFISDQKQIGNSNAIETAAFFDVPEDSAIMKEEIFGPVASIAKFREEEEEEKEEEEEEESIQKANNTEYGSSAAISIQGLVRAHRFVDRLDSGQVTINAWSLLIANLPFGGTKQSGFGRDDGL
;
A
#
# COMPACT_ATOMS: atom_id res chain seq x y z
N MET A 1 -1.65 28.87 27.60
CA MET A 1 -1.10 28.25 26.36
C MET A 1 -2.25 28.01 25.37
N LYS A 2 -2.13 28.38 24.09
CA LYS A 2 -3.26 28.45 23.11
C LYS A 2 -3.55 27.16 22.32
N ILE A 3 -2.59 26.25 22.14
CA ILE A 3 -2.78 25.00 21.34
C ILE A 3 -3.54 23.95 22.16
N ARG A 4 -4.60 23.38 21.57
CA ARG A 4 -5.49 22.39 22.21
C ARG A 4 -5.43 20.97 21.61
N LYS A 5 -5.06 20.85 20.33
CA LYS A 5 -4.90 19.58 19.61
C LYS A 5 -3.78 19.74 18.57
N ILE A 6 -3.09 18.65 18.26
CA ILE A 6 -2.19 18.52 17.12
C ILE A 6 -2.77 17.44 16.18
N ALA A 7 -2.73 17.68 14.87
CA ALA A 7 -2.95 16.66 13.85
C ALA A 7 -1.70 16.69 12.97
N PHE A 8 -1.08 15.53 12.75
CA PHE A 8 0.16 15.43 12.00
C PHE A 8 0.09 14.27 11.00
N THR A 9 0.48 14.57 9.77
CA THR A 9 0.63 13.59 8.69
C THR A 9 2.06 13.67 8.19
N GLY A 10 2.77 12.54 8.18
CA GLY A 10 4.17 12.49 7.77
C GLY A 10 4.89 11.22 8.26
N SER A 11 6.20 11.32 8.47
CA SER A 11 7.02 10.15 8.81
C SER A 11 6.78 9.63 10.23
N THR A 12 6.89 8.31 10.41
CA THR A 12 6.79 7.65 11.72
C THR A 12 7.79 8.21 12.73
N LEU A 13 9.02 8.50 12.28
CA LEU A 13 10.07 9.12 13.10
C LEU A 13 9.61 10.46 13.69
N THR A 14 8.98 11.31 12.87
CA THR A 14 8.47 12.62 13.32
C THR A 14 7.26 12.45 14.24
N GLY A 15 6.38 11.49 13.94
CA GLY A 15 5.26 11.12 14.81
C GLY A 15 5.74 10.74 16.23
N HIS A 16 6.76 9.90 16.34
CA HIS A 16 7.38 9.54 17.61
C HIS A 16 7.97 10.75 18.35
N ALA A 17 8.65 11.65 17.64
CA ALA A 17 9.20 12.87 18.22
C ALA A 17 8.09 13.78 18.78
N ILE A 18 6.96 13.92 18.08
CA ILE A 18 5.79 14.68 18.54
C ILE A 18 5.24 14.07 19.84
N LEU A 19 5.07 12.75 19.89
CA LEU A 19 4.55 12.07 21.08
C LEU A 19 5.47 12.25 22.29
N LYS A 20 6.78 12.11 22.10
CA LYS A 20 7.77 12.32 23.17
C LYS A 20 7.70 13.75 23.71
N ALA A 21 7.68 14.75 22.83
CA ALA A 21 7.58 16.15 23.23
C ALA A 21 6.26 16.47 23.97
N LEU A 22 5.15 15.82 23.58
CA LEU A 22 3.86 16.00 24.24
C LEU A 22 3.82 15.37 25.63
N ALA A 23 4.43 14.20 25.80
CA ALA A 23 4.56 13.52 27.09
C ALA A 23 5.33 14.36 28.11
N GLU A 24 6.37 15.06 27.66
CA GLU A 24 7.20 15.93 28.51
C GLU A 24 6.58 17.30 28.81
N SER A 25 5.62 17.76 27.99
CA SER A 25 5.15 19.15 28.05
C SER A 25 3.69 19.35 28.46
N SER A 26 2.73 18.67 27.82
CA SER A 26 1.35 19.19 27.80
C SER A 26 0.23 18.19 27.59
N LEU A 27 0.53 16.91 27.30
CA LEU A 27 -0.45 15.83 27.14
C LEU A 27 -1.66 16.20 26.25
N LYS A 28 -1.42 16.98 25.20
CA LYS A 28 -2.48 17.44 24.29
C LYS A 28 -3.00 16.26 23.48
N LYS A 29 -4.27 16.36 23.08
CA LYS A 29 -4.85 15.45 22.08
C LYS A 29 -4.01 15.52 20.79
N VAL A 30 -3.75 14.35 20.23
CA VAL A 30 -3.01 14.20 18.97
C VAL A 30 -3.71 13.19 18.07
N SER A 31 -3.71 13.43 16.77
CA SER A 31 -3.97 12.42 15.74
C SER A 31 -2.77 12.35 14.81
N LEU A 32 -2.38 11.13 14.45
CA LEU A 32 -1.20 10.84 13.64
C LEU A 32 -1.63 9.98 12.45
N SER A 33 -1.27 10.42 11.25
CA SER A 33 -1.32 9.61 10.03
C SER A 33 0.10 9.43 9.54
N LEU A 34 0.63 8.23 9.76
CA LEU A 34 2.02 7.89 9.52
C LEU A 34 2.06 6.84 8.42
N GLY A 35 3.15 6.81 7.64
CA GLY A 35 3.30 6.05 6.40
C GLY A 35 2.92 4.56 6.44
N GLY A 36 3.13 3.86 5.34
CA GLY A 36 2.60 2.52 5.16
C GLY A 36 3.50 1.57 4.39
N LYS A 37 3.19 0.28 4.53
CA LYS A 37 3.64 -0.78 3.64
C LYS A 37 2.42 -1.57 3.18
N SER A 38 1.57 -0.91 2.41
CA SER A 38 0.22 -1.39 2.12
C SER A 38 0.26 -2.65 1.23
N PRO A 39 -0.31 -3.78 1.68
CA PRO A 39 -0.34 -5.00 0.89
C PRO A 39 -1.42 -4.94 -0.21
N THR A 40 -1.10 -5.49 -1.37
CA THR A 40 -2.05 -5.88 -2.42
C THR A 40 -2.02 -7.40 -2.53
N ILE A 41 -3.13 -8.07 -2.22
CA ILE A 41 -3.23 -9.53 -2.22
C ILE A 41 -4.03 -9.96 -3.44
N ILE A 42 -3.50 -10.89 -4.24
CA ILE A 42 -4.10 -11.33 -5.51
C ILE A 42 -4.34 -12.83 -5.44
N PHE A 43 -5.62 -13.21 -5.37
CA PHE A 43 -6.07 -14.60 -5.42
C PHE A 43 -6.22 -15.10 -6.86
N GLY A 44 -6.22 -16.42 -7.02
CA GLY A 44 -6.25 -17.14 -8.28
C GLY A 44 -7.57 -16.99 -9.04
N ASP A 45 -8.63 -16.69 -8.30
CA ASP A 45 -9.96 -16.40 -8.83
C ASP A 45 -10.13 -14.94 -9.28
N ALA A 46 -9.17 -14.05 -8.99
CA ALA A 46 -9.29 -12.64 -9.31
C ALA A 46 -9.34 -12.35 -10.82
N ASN A 47 -9.98 -11.25 -11.19
CA ASN A 47 -9.84 -10.68 -12.53
C ASN A 47 -8.42 -10.11 -12.68
N LEU A 48 -7.52 -10.85 -13.33
CA LEU A 48 -6.10 -10.48 -13.42
C LEU A 48 -5.84 -9.21 -14.23
N GLU A 49 -6.65 -8.90 -15.25
CA GLU A 49 -6.47 -7.68 -16.06
C GLU A 49 -6.81 -6.42 -15.26
N GLU A 50 -7.95 -6.45 -14.57
CA GLU A 50 -8.38 -5.37 -13.69
C GLU A 50 -7.44 -5.24 -12.48
N THR A 51 -7.05 -6.37 -11.90
CA THR A 51 -6.11 -6.42 -10.78
C THR A 51 -4.75 -5.85 -11.17
N ALA A 52 -4.20 -6.21 -12.33
CA ALA A 52 -2.95 -5.64 -12.82
C ALA A 52 -3.05 -4.11 -13.02
N THR A 53 -4.22 -3.63 -13.45
CA THR A 53 -4.50 -2.20 -13.57
C THR A 53 -4.45 -1.51 -12.20
N TRP A 54 -5.18 -2.03 -11.22
CA TRP A 54 -5.20 -1.45 -9.86
C TRP A 54 -3.86 -1.58 -9.13
N ALA A 55 -3.18 -2.72 -9.25
CA ALA A 55 -1.88 -2.93 -8.63
C ALA A 55 -0.82 -1.97 -9.21
N ALA A 56 -0.80 -1.78 -10.54
CA ALA A 56 0.12 -0.85 -11.17
C ALA A 56 -0.20 0.61 -10.79
N ILE A 57 -1.47 1.02 -10.87
CA ILE A 57 -1.90 2.35 -10.43
C ILE A 57 -1.54 2.57 -8.96
N GLY A 58 -1.76 1.57 -8.12
CA GLY A 58 -1.58 1.70 -6.68
C GLY A 58 -0.15 1.91 -6.22
N ILE A 59 0.84 1.55 -7.03
CA ILE A 59 2.25 1.83 -6.74
C ILE A 59 2.81 3.02 -7.54
N THR A 60 2.17 3.44 -8.64
CA THR A 60 2.66 4.58 -9.45
C THR A 60 1.90 5.87 -9.22
N ALA A 61 0.69 5.83 -8.65
CA ALA A 61 -0.08 7.04 -8.36
C ALA A 61 0.75 7.98 -7.48
N GLY A 62 0.79 9.27 -7.85
CA GLY A 62 1.61 10.26 -7.17
C GLY A 62 3.09 9.88 -7.10
N GLU A 63 3.63 9.20 -8.11
CA GLU A 63 5.00 8.65 -8.12
C GLU A 63 5.26 7.58 -7.05
N GLY A 64 4.23 7.03 -6.41
CA GLY A 64 4.40 6.15 -5.26
C GLY A 64 4.68 6.90 -3.94
N ASP A 65 4.59 8.23 -3.94
CA ASP A 65 4.75 9.11 -2.77
C ASP A 65 3.42 9.24 -2.00
N ILE A 66 2.76 8.10 -1.79
CA ILE A 66 1.45 8.03 -1.14
C ILE A 66 1.54 7.03 0.01
N CYS A 67 1.08 7.43 1.20
CA CYS A 67 1.07 6.58 2.40
C CYS A 67 0.25 5.28 2.28
N THR A 68 -0.61 5.17 1.26
CA THR A 68 -1.43 4.00 0.90
C THR A 68 -0.91 3.27 -0.34
N ALA A 69 0.28 3.62 -0.85
CA ALA A 69 0.84 2.98 -2.03
C ALA A 69 0.96 1.46 -1.84
N GLY A 70 0.43 0.71 -2.81
CA GLY A 70 0.41 -0.76 -2.84
C GLY A 70 1.78 -1.36 -3.13
N SER A 71 2.77 -1.05 -2.29
CA SER A 71 4.19 -1.35 -2.52
C SER A 71 4.58 -2.79 -2.17
N GLN A 72 3.75 -3.50 -1.42
CA GLN A 72 3.90 -4.92 -1.12
C GLN A 72 2.81 -5.68 -1.88
N ILE A 73 3.18 -6.59 -2.79
CA ILE A 73 2.21 -7.34 -3.60
C ILE A 73 2.41 -8.84 -3.32
N HIS A 74 1.36 -9.50 -2.85
CA HIS A 74 1.31 -10.93 -2.58
C HIS A 74 0.40 -11.59 -3.61
N VAL A 75 0.89 -12.59 -4.32
CA VAL A 75 0.17 -13.23 -5.42
C VAL A 75 0.13 -14.74 -5.21
N GLN A 76 -1.05 -15.33 -5.38
CA GLN A 76 -1.21 -16.77 -5.30
C GLN A 76 -0.38 -17.46 -6.40
N ASP A 77 0.29 -18.54 -6.04
CA ASP A 77 1.27 -19.20 -6.91
C ASP A 77 0.70 -19.62 -8.29
N THR A 78 -0.56 -20.07 -8.36
CA THR A 78 -1.24 -20.52 -9.58
C THR A 78 -1.56 -19.43 -10.59
N VAL A 79 -1.56 -18.17 -10.15
CA VAL A 79 -1.68 -17.00 -11.02
C VAL A 79 -0.40 -16.16 -11.06
N TYR A 80 0.68 -16.55 -10.39
CA TYR A 80 1.87 -15.72 -10.26
C TYR A 80 2.43 -15.27 -11.62
N GLY A 81 2.71 -16.22 -12.53
CA GLY A 81 3.29 -15.90 -13.83
C GLY A 81 2.38 -14.99 -14.68
N ARG A 82 1.08 -15.29 -14.72
CA ARG A 82 0.07 -14.50 -15.45
C ARG A 82 -0.09 -13.10 -14.85
N SER A 83 -0.07 -13.00 -13.53
CA SER A 83 -0.17 -11.72 -12.81
C SER A 83 1.06 -10.85 -13.03
N LEU A 84 2.26 -11.43 -12.98
CA LEU A 84 3.51 -10.70 -13.27
C LEU A 84 3.55 -10.18 -14.70
N GLU A 85 3.08 -10.95 -15.68
CA GLU A 85 3.01 -10.52 -17.07
C GLU A 85 2.03 -9.34 -17.23
N ALA A 86 0.80 -9.48 -16.73
CA ALA A 86 -0.21 -8.45 -16.80
C ALA A 86 0.23 -7.17 -16.06
N PHE A 87 0.76 -7.31 -14.84
CA PHE A 87 1.32 -6.21 -14.06
C PHE A 87 2.46 -5.52 -14.80
N SER A 88 3.45 -6.29 -15.32
CA SER A 88 4.61 -5.73 -16.00
C SER A 88 4.23 -4.94 -17.25
N ASN A 89 3.25 -5.43 -18.02
CA ASN A 89 2.74 -4.73 -19.21
C ASN A 89 2.12 -3.39 -18.83
N ARG A 90 1.29 -3.37 -17.78
CA ARG A 90 0.69 -2.14 -17.29
C ARG A 90 1.73 -1.20 -16.68
N TYR A 91 2.63 -1.71 -15.86
CA TYR A 91 3.62 -0.95 -15.11
C TYR A 91 4.61 -0.23 -16.04
N LYS A 92 5.07 -0.91 -17.11
CA LYS A 92 5.92 -0.29 -18.16
C LYS A 92 5.19 0.79 -18.96
N SER A 93 3.87 0.67 -19.11
CA SER A 93 3.07 1.69 -19.82
C SER A 93 2.94 3.01 -19.05
N LEU A 94 3.28 3.00 -17.76
CA LEU A 94 3.25 4.15 -16.86
C LEU A 94 4.63 4.83 -16.76
N ALA A 95 5.37 4.86 -17.88
CA ALA A 95 6.70 5.44 -17.95
C ALA A 95 6.69 6.95 -17.60
N PRO A 96 7.78 7.47 -17.01
CA PRO A 96 7.86 8.88 -16.65
C PRO A 96 7.77 9.76 -17.90
N SER A 97 7.01 10.85 -17.81
CA SER A 97 6.93 11.84 -18.89
C SER A 97 6.91 13.26 -18.32
N ASP A 98 7.05 14.25 -19.20
CA ASP A 98 6.98 15.66 -18.80
C ASP A 98 5.67 15.94 -18.06
N THR A 99 5.76 16.33 -16.80
CA THR A 99 4.63 16.66 -15.92
C THR A 99 3.58 17.57 -16.55
N MET A 100 3.98 18.46 -17.46
CA MET A 100 3.08 19.44 -18.07
C MET A 100 2.50 19.00 -19.43
N ALA A 101 2.97 17.86 -19.96
CA ALA A 101 2.47 17.35 -21.24
C ALA A 101 1.09 16.69 -21.09
N LEU A 102 0.20 16.98 -22.03
CA LEU A 102 -1.09 16.30 -22.14
C LEU A 102 -0.88 14.79 -22.40
N GLY A 103 -1.53 13.95 -21.59
CA GLY A 103 -1.38 12.50 -21.65
C GLY A 103 -0.25 11.94 -20.77
N THR A 104 0.41 12.79 -19.98
CA THR A 104 1.35 12.35 -18.95
C THR A 104 0.64 11.64 -17.81
N ASN A 105 1.07 10.42 -17.51
CA ASN A 105 0.52 9.58 -16.45
C ASN A 105 1.45 9.43 -15.24
N LYS A 106 2.65 10.04 -15.31
CA LYS A 106 3.70 9.96 -14.30
C LYS A 106 4.54 11.24 -14.30
N GLY A 107 4.61 11.89 -13.15
CA GLY A 107 5.26 13.17 -12.91
C GLY A 107 6.69 13.10 -12.39
N SER A 108 7.10 14.13 -11.65
CA SER A 108 8.41 14.23 -11.02
C SER A 108 8.31 13.95 -9.53
N PHE A 109 9.35 13.32 -8.99
CA PHE A 109 9.50 13.09 -7.56
C PHE A 109 9.67 14.41 -6.80
N ILE A 110 9.19 14.47 -5.55
CA ILE A 110 9.07 15.73 -4.81
C ILE A 110 10.42 16.33 -4.37
N SER A 111 11.43 15.48 -4.13
CA SER A 111 12.79 15.91 -3.79
C SER A 111 13.74 15.73 -4.97
N ASP A 112 14.87 16.45 -4.95
CA ASP A 112 15.98 16.27 -5.89
C ASP A 112 16.62 14.88 -5.72
N GLN A 113 15.95 13.84 -6.22
CA GLN A 113 16.54 12.55 -6.46
C GLN A 113 17.06 12.46 -7.89
N LYS A 114 17.84 11.42 -8.15
CA LYS A 114 18.61 11.22 -9.39
C LYS A 114 17.79 11.56 -10.63
N GLN A 115 18.11 12.71 -11.25
CA GLN A 115 17.39 13.26 -12.39
C GLN A 115 17.46 12.32 -13.59
N ILE A 116 16.31 12.07 -14.23
CA ILE A 116 16.27 11.55 -15.61
C ILE A 116 16.20 12.77 -16.53
N GLY A 117 17.33 13.08 -17.18
CA GLY A 117 17.45 14.30 -17.99
C GLY A 117 17.36 15.57 -17.13
N ASN A 118 16.51 16.53 -17.53
CA ASN A 118 16.24 17.77 -16.80
C ASN A 118 15.00 17.68 -15.88
N SER A 119 14.52 16.46 -15.59
CA SER A 119 13.35 16.22 -14.75
C SER A 119 13.73 15.42 -13.51
N ASN A 120 13.08 15.68 -12.37
CA ASN A 120 13.18 14.84 -11.17
C ASN A 120 12.33 13.55 -11.31
N ALA A 121 12.08 13.10 -12.55
CA ALA A 121 11.43 11.85 -12.82
C ALA A 121 12.32 10.69 -12.37
N ILE A 122 11.73 9.67 -11.74
CA ILE A 122 12.42 8.45 -11.33
C ILE A 122 11.85 7.24 -12.06
N GLU A 123 12.69 6.26 -12.37
CA GLU A 123 12.23 5.03 -13.02
C GLU A 123 11.33 4.23 -12.07
N THR A 124 10.34 3.55 -12.65
CA THR A 124 9.57 2.53 -11.93
C THR A 124 10.42 1.28 -11.75
N ALA A 125 10.37 0.63 -10.57
CA ALA A 125 11.09 -0.61 -10.32
C ALA A 125 10.16 -1.69 -9.72
N ALA A 126 10.29 -2.92 -10.17
CA ALA A 126 9.60 -4.06 -9.56
C ALA A 126 10.62 -5.15 -9.23
N PHE A 127 10.57 -5.64 -8.01
CA PHE A 127 11.35 -6.78 -7.54
C PHE A 127 10.43 -7.99 -7.40
N PHE A 128 10.81 -9.10 -8.02
CA PHE A 128 10.06 -10.35 -7.98
C PHE A 128 10.73 -11.34 -7.02
N ASP A 129 9.94 -12.28 -6.50
CA ASP A 129 10.37 -13.31 -5.56
C ASP A 129 11.11 -12.71 -4.34
N VAL A 130 10.58 -11.60 -3.84
CA VAL A 130 11.19 -10.84 -2.74
C VAL A 130 11.09 -11.64 -1.43
N PRO A 131 12.21 -11.89 -0.73
CA PRO A 131 12.18 -12.56 0.57
C PRO A 131 11.37 -11.76 1.60
N GLU A 132 10.56 -12.47 2.39
CA GLU A 132 9.60 -11.87 3.33
C GLU A 132 10.24 -10.94 4.37
N ASP A 133 11.44 -11.28 4.84
CA ASP A 133 12.16 -10.52 5.88
C ASP A 133 13.13 -9.48 5.31
N SER A 134 13.13 -9.27 4.00
CA SER A 134 13.99 -8.27 3.37
C SER A 134 13.53 -6.84 3.68
N ALA A 135 14.47 -5.90 3.72
CA ALA A 135 14.18 -4.48 3.96
C ALA A 135 13.16 -3.92 2.95
N ILE A 136 13.27 -4.27 1.66
CA ILE A 136 12.32 -3.81 0.64
C ILE A 136 10.90 -4.35 0.84
N MET A 137 10.74 -5.46 1.56
CA MET A 137 9.42 -6.00 1.93
C MET A 137 8.84 -5.34 3.19
N LYS A 138 9.69 -4.87 4.11
CA LYS A 138 9.28 -4.33 5.42
C LYS A 138 9.19 -2.81 5.47
N GLU A 139 10.09 -2.12 4.77
CA GLU A 139 10.29 -0.67 4.89
C GLU A 139 9.54 0.08 3.79
N GLU A 140 9.00 1.24 4.14
CA GLU A 140 8.39 2.18 3.21
C GLU A 140 9.48 2.85 2.36
N ILE A 141 9.47 2.59 1.05
CA ILE A 141 10.41 3.21 0.10
C ILE A 141 9.96 4.64 -0.24
N PHE A 142 8.64 4.86 -0.29
CA PHE A 142 8.02 6.13 -0.68
C PHE A 142 8.46 6.54 -2.09
N GLY A 143 8.02 5.75 -3.07
CA GLY A 143 8.38 5.86 -4.47
C GLY A 143 7.80 4.70 -5.28
N PRO A 144 7.96 4.68 -6.62
CA PRO A 144 7.26 3.77 -7.49
C PRO A 144 8.06 2.48 -7.55
N VAL A 145 8.08 1.74 -6.44
CA VAL A 145 8.84 0.50 -6.27
C VAL A 145 7.95 -0.60 -5.71
N ALA A 146 7.64 -1.60 -6.53
CA ALA A 146 6.85 -2.76 -6.14
C ALA A 146 7.74 -3.91 -5.63
N SER A 147 7.38 -4.49 -4.49
CA SER A 147 7.99 -5.71 -3.94
C SER A 147 6.98 -6.84 -4.02
N ILE A 148 7.27 -7.86 -4.84
CA ILE A 148 6.30 -8.91 -5.17
C ILE A 148 6.76 -10.26 -4.62
N ALA A 149 5.88 -10.95 -3.91
CA ALA A 149 6.09 -12.27 -3.35
C ALA A 149 4.88 -13.19 -3.60
N LYS A 150 5.11 -14.48 -3.40
CA LYS A 150 4.08 -15.53 -3.53
C LYS A 150 3.48 -15.90 -2.18
N PHE A 151 2.25 -16.39 -2.21
CA PHE A 151 1.70 -17.27 -1.18
C PHE A 151 1.18 -18.56 -1.85
N ARG A 152 1.18 -19.67 -1.10
CA ARG A 152 0.81 -20.99 -1.63
C ARG A 152 -0.68 -21.05 -1.97
N GLU A 153 -1.03 -21.81 -3.01
CA GLU A 153 -2.39 -22.34 -3.18
C GLU A 153 -2.51 -23.66 -2.40
N GLU A 154 -3.69 -23.90 -1.82
CA GLU A 154 -4.05 -25.22 -1.32
C GLU A 154 -5.03 -25.91 -2.27
N GLU A 155 -4.65 -27.08 -2.81
CA GLU A 155 -5.47 -27.82 -3.79
C GLU A 155 -6.72 -28.47 -3.18
N GLU A 156 -6.81 -28.57 -1.85
CA GLU A 156 -7.91 -29.19 -1.12
C GLU A 156 -8.89 -28.12 -0.63
N GLU A 157 -10.19 -28.23 -0.98
CA GLU A 157 -11.25 -27.29 -0.54
C GLU A 157 -11.30 -27.11 1.00
N GLU A 158 -10.94 -28.16 1.75
CA GLU A 158 -10.88 -28.12 3.22
C GLU A 158 -9.73 -27.24 3.77
N LYS A 159 -8.82 -26.79 2.89
CA LYS A 159 -7.63 -25.99 3.24
C LYS A 159 -7.63 -24.57 2.65
N GLU A 160 -8.72 -24.13 2.02
CA GLU A 160 -8.87 -22.73 1.57
C GLU A 160 -8.63 -21.73 2.73
N GLU A 161 -9.03 -22.09 3.95
CA GLU A 161 -8.82 -21.26 5.14
C GLU A 161 -7.33 -21.13 5.52
N GLU A 162 -6.51 -22.14 5.23
CA GLU A 162 -5.06 -22.10 5.49
C GLU A 162 -4.31 -21.22 4.49
N GLU A 163 -4.72 -21.25 3.22
CA GLU A 163 -4.24 -20.33 2.19
C GLU A 163 -4.57 -18.87 2.57
N GLU A 164 -5.82 -18.63 2.97
CA GLU A 164 -6.25 -17.30 3.44
C GLU A 164 -5.41 -16.87 4.64
N GLU A 165 -5.20 -17.75 5.62
CA GLU A 165 -4.37 -17.46 6.79
C GLU A 165 -2.92 -17.13 6.42
N GLU A 166 -2.29 -17.87 5.50
CA GLU A 166 -0.92 -17.54 5.05
C GLU A 166 -0.86 -16.14 4.41
N SER A 167 -1.79 -15.84 3.51
CA SER A 167 -1.82 -14.53 2.84
C SER A 167 -2.05 -13.39 3.84
N ILE A 168 -2.90 -13.60 4.86
CA ILE A 168 -3.14 -12.65 5.95
C ILE A 168 -1.89 -12.48 6.80
N GLN A 169 -1.20 -13.56 7.17
CA GLN A 169 0.04 -13.49 7.95
C GLN A 169 1.09 -12.68 7.20
N LYS A 170 1.31 -12.95 5.92
CA LYS A 170 2.25 -12.19 5.07
C LYS A 170 1.87 -10.72 4.94
N ALA A 171 0.59 -10.42 4.76
CA ALA A 171 0.08 -9.05 4.64
C ALA A 171 0.20 -8.27 5.97
N ASN A 172 -0.05 -8.94 7.10
CA ASN A 172 0.06 -8.34 8.43
C ASN A 172 1.50 -8.31 8.96
N ASN A 173 2.45 -9.02 8.32
CA ASN A 173 3.85 -9.08 8.69
C ASN A 173 4.61 -7.80 8.30
N THR A 174 4.17 -6.69 8.89
CA THR A 174 4.71 -5.34 8.78
C THR A 174 4.36 -4.56 10.04
N GLU A 175 5.20 -3.58 10.39
CA GLU A 175 4.94 -2.66 11.52
C GLU A 175 3.81 -1.66 11.20
N TYR A 176 3.43 -1.56 9.92
CA TYR A 176 2.44 -0.63 9.40
C TYR A 176 1.05 -1.27 9.28
N GLY A 177 0.04 -0.39 9.17
CA GLY A 177 -1.37 -0.76 9.03
C GLY A 177 -2.18 0.38 8.40
N SER A 178 -1.68 0.98 7.33
CA SER A 178 -2.31 2.13 6.66
C SER A 178 -3.53 1.70 5.83
N SER A 179 -3.27 0.97 4.74
CA SER A 179 -4.31 0.43 3.85
C SER A 179 -3.93 -0.95 3.34
N ALA A 180 -4.92 -1.70 2.83
CA ALA A 180 -4.73 -2.94 2.09
C ALA A 180 -5.69 -3.01 0.90
N ALA A 181 -5.28 -3.71 -0.15
CA ALA A 181 -6.12 -4.04 -1.29
C ALA A 181 -6.16 -5.57 -1.48
N ILE A 182 -7.34 -6.11 -1.77
CA ILE A 182 -7.53 -7.54 -2.01
C ILE A 182 -8.25 -7.71 -3.34
N SER A 183 -7.69 -8.54 -4.21
CA SER A 183 -8.30 -8.96 -5.46
C SER A 183 -8.75 -10.41 -5.32
N ILE A 184 -10.06 -10.62 -5.29
CA ILE A 184 -10.69 -11.91 -4.95
C ILE A 184 -12.12 -11.98 -5.51
N GLN A 185 -12.61 -13.17 -5.83
CA GLN A 185 -14.03 -13.40 -6.11
C GLN A 185 -14.80 -13.90 -4.89
N GLY A 186 -16.11 -13.69 -4.91
CA GLY A 186 -17.00 -14.15 -3.83
C GLY A 186 -17.07 -13.17 -2.65
N LEU A 187 -18.22 -12.52 -2.50
CA LEU A 187 -18.45 -11.51 -1.47
C LEU A 187 -18.30 -12.05 -0.04
N VAL A 188 -18.74 -13.29 0.21
CA VAL A 188 -18.65 -13.92 1.53
C VAL A 188 -17.18 -14.15 1.93
N ARG A 189 -16.38 -14.69 1.00
CA ARG A 189 -14.95 -14.92 1.17
C ARG A 189 -14.25 -13.59 1.46
N ALA A 190 -14.50 -12.59 0.62
CA ALA A 190 -13.96 -11.25 0.79
C ALA A 190 -14.29 -10.65 2.18
N HIS A 191 -15.53 -10.75 2.64
CA HIS A 191 -15.92 -10.22 3.96
C HIS A 191 -15.22 -10.91 5.14
N ARG A 192 -15.05 -12.24 5.12
CA ARG A 192 -14.28 -12.93 6.18
C ARG A 192 -12.81 -12.50 6.18
N PHE A 193 -12.28 -12.23 4.99
CA PHE A 193 -10.89 -11.91 4.80
C PHE A 193 -10.55 -10.50 5.30
N VAL A 194 -11.38 -9.49 4.96
CA VAL A 194 -11.12 -8.09 5.30
C VAL A 194 -11.02 -7.86 6.81
N ASP A 195 -11.81 -8.56 7.62
CA ASP A 195 -11.84 -8.39 9.08
C ASP A 195 -10.55 -8.86 9.79
N ARG A 196 -9.70 -9.61 9.08
CA ARG A 196 -8.45 -10.20 9.61
C ARG A 196 -7.21 -9.41 9.18
N LEU A 197 -7.36 -8.42 8.30
CA LEU A 197 -6.26 -7.52 7.93
C LEU A 197 -6.12 -6.40 8.95
N ASP A 198 -4.93 -6.25 9.50
CA ASP A 198 -4.61 -5.17 10.43
C ASP A 198 -4.22 -3.92 9.64
N SER A 199 -5.24 -3.30 9.03
CA SER A 199 -5.12 -2.09 8.23
C SER A 199 -6.31 -1.16 8.47
N GLY A 200 -6.05 0.14 8.46
CA GLY A 200 -7.05 1.17 8.68
C GLY A 200 -8.12 1.26 7.59
N GLN A 201 -7.76 0.89 6.37
CA GLN A 201 -8.64 0.84 5.22
C GLN A 201 -8.37 -0.45 4.43
N VAL A 202 -9.43 -1.13 3.99
CA VAL A 202 -9.31 -2.30 3.12
C VAL A 202 -10.23 -2.12 1.91
N THR A 203 -9.69 -2.29 0.70
CA THR A 203 -10.44 -2.25 -0.56
C THR A 203 -10.50 -3.63 -1.21
N ILE A 204 -11.65 -3.97 -1.79
CA ILE A 204 -11.85 -5.22 -2.53
C ILE A 204 -11.96 -4.90 -4.02
N ASN A 205 -11.17 -5.58 -4.86
CA ASN A 205 -11.11 -5.43 -6.31
C ASN A 205 -10.85 -3.99 -6.80
N ALA A 206 -10.22 -3.18 -5.96
CA ALA A 206 -9.84 -1.80 -6.24
C ALA A 206 -8.66 -1.39 -5.36
N TRP A 207 -8.02 -0.27 -5.69
CA TRP A 207 -7.01 0.35 -4.84
C TRP A 207 -7.40 1.78 -4.45
N SER A 208 -7.19 2.11 -3.17
CA SER A 208 -7.25 3.45 -2.55
C SER A 208 -8.48 4.28 -2.93
N LEU A 209 -9.61 3.99 -2.30
CA LEU A 209 -10.85 4.76 -2.42
C LEU A 209 -10.96 5.79 -1.29
N LEU A 210 -10.24 6.91 -1.41
CA LEU A 210 -10.36 8.05 -0.49
C LEU A 210 -11.54 8.93 -0.94
N ILE A 211 -12.61 8.94 -0.15
CA ILE A 211 -13.76 9.83 -0.33
C ILE A 211 -14.09 10.52 1.00
N ALA A 212 -14.52 11.78 0.95
CA ALA A 212 -14.67 12.64 2.13
C ALA A 212 -15.59 12.07 3.23
N ASN A 213 -16.46 11.16 2.86
CA ASN A 213 -17.46 10.51 3.71
C ASN A 213 -17.02 9.13 4.24
N LEU A 214 -15.81 8.66 3.92
CA LEU A 214 -15.20 7.49 4.54
C LEU A 214 -14.08 7.92 5.48
N PRO A 215 -14.06 7.47 6.75
CA PRO A 215 -12.97 7.77 7.65
C PRO A 215 -11.68 7.09 7.17
N PHE A 216 -10.58 7.84 7.18
CA PHE A 216 -9.25 7.39 6.82
C PHE A 216 -8.30 7.47 8.02
N GLY A 217 -7.45 6.46 8.19
CA GLY A 217 -6.37 6.49 9.17
C GLY A 217 -5.92 5.10 9.56
N GLY A 218 -4.65 4.94 9.89
CA GLY A 218 -4.03 3.63 10.07
C GLY A 218 -4.31 2.94 11.42
N THR A 219 -3.69 1.77 11.54
CA THR A 219 -3.43 1.00 12.76
C THR A 219 -1.92 0.84 12.94
N LYS A 220 -1.49 0.16 14.02
CA LYS A 220 -0.06 -0.07 14.35
C LYS A 220 0.79 1.21 14.31
N GLN A 221 1.95 1.19 13.65
CA GLN A 221 2.83 2.36 13.50
C GLN A 221 2.35 3.33 12.40
N SER A 222 1.30 3.02 11.64
CA SER A 222 0.68 3.97 10.69
C SER A 222 -0.16 5.05 11.39
N GLY A 223 -0.20 5.03 12.72
CA GLY A 223 -0.77 6.10 13.54
C GLY A 223 -2.16 5.80 14.07
N PHE A 224 -2.84 6.84 14.54
CA PHE A 224 -4.13 6.73 15.22
C PHE A 224 -4.93 8.04 15.13
N GLY A 225 -6.25 7.90 15.28
CA GLY A 225 -7.21 8.91 14.87
C GLY A 225 -7.71 8.63 13.46
N ARG A 226 -8.74 9.39 13.04
CA ARG A 226 -9.28 9.32 11.69
C ARG A 226 -9.42 10.74 11.16
N ASP A 227 -9.05 10.91 9.90
CA ASP A 227 -9.38 12.06 9.06
C ASP A 227 -10.59 11.66 8.19
N ASP A 228 -11.33 12.64 7.67
CA ASP A 228 -12.57 12.41 6.92
C ASP A 228 -13.64 11.59 7.68
N GLY A 229 -14.72 11.24 7.00
CA GLY A 229 -15.87 10.59 7.63
C GLY A 229 -16.67 11.52 8.56
N LEU A 230 -17.74 10.99 9.15
CA LEU A 230 -18.58 11.70 10.14
C LEU A 230 -18.14 11.41 11.57
#